data_AF-B4X049-F1
#
_entry.id   AF-B4X049-F1
#
_cell.length_a   1.000
_cell.length_b   1.000
_cell.length_c   1.000
_cell.angle_alpha   90.00
_cell.angle_beta   90.00
_cell.angle_gamma   90.00
#
_symmetry.space_group_name_H-M   'P 1'
#
loop_
_entity.id
_entity.type
_entity.pdbx_description
1 polymer ?
#
loop_
_entity_poly.entity_id
_entity_poly.type
_entity_poly.pdbx_seq_one_letter_code
_entity_poly.pdbx_strand_id
1 'polypeptide(L)'
;MPLSIKRVVPLESFKLIIEFDDGSFRQFPSARVADTPLWFLAFPLKLRACDVTPGAMSWTALDKTQMWDGQNVWEQEASLDVPALLEWSETVDFADLKTATLTLGMENRAPTEQDQRHHVYTVSIRPFCDDKWLVLGESIGGGFAERGGSVALTLDSIDTFGDWKRHCQLAGCDWVVPFFLRVDMDHAERVDDILRAYRNRLP
;
A
#
# COMPACT_ATOMS: atom_id res chain seq x y z
N MET A 1 -1.74 12.84 -27.49
CA MET A 1 -2.60 11.74 -27.00
C MET A 1 -3.26 12.23 -25.71
N PRO A 2 -4.49 11.82 -25.36
CA PRO A 2 -5.04 12.14 -24.05
C PRO A 2 -4.16 11.50 -22.97
N LEU A 3 -3.95 12.22 -21.86
CA LEU A 3 -3.21 11.74 -20.70
C LEU A 3 -3.81 10.42 -20.22
N SER A 4 -2.98 9.43 -19.89
CA SER A 4 -3.44 8.12 -19.46
C SER A 4 -2.79 7.67 -18.15
N ILE A 5 -3.52 6.88 -17.38
CA ILE A 5 -3.04 6.31 -16.12
C ILE A 5 -2.03 5.20 -16.44
N LYS A 6 -0.79 5.39 -16.01
CA LYS A 6 0.27 4.38 -16.13
C LYS A 6 0.17 3.36 -15.01
N ARG A 7 0.07 3.81 -13.76
CA ARG A 7 -0.17 2.96 -12.60
C ARG A 7 -0.75 3.73 -11.42
N VAL A 8 -1.32 2.98 -10.48
CA VAL A 8 -1.86 3.49 -9.22
C VAL A 8 -1.20 2.74 -8.07
N VAL A 9 -0.61 3.49 -7.14
CA VAL A 9 0.19 2.98 -6.03
C VAL A 9 -0.48 3.35 -4.71
N PRO A 10 -1.06 2.38 -3.97
CA PRO A 10 -1.52 2.64 -2.63
C PRO A 10 -0.32 2.86 -1.70
N LEU A 11 -0.46 3.82 -0.79
CA LEU A 11 0.54 4.12 0.23
C LEU A 11 -0.15 4.20 1.61
N GLU A 12 0.65 4.20 2.66
CA GLU A 12 0.19 4.46 4.01
C GLU A 12 -0.48 5.84 4.16
N SER A 13 -1.17 6.03 5.28
CA SER A 13 -1.84 7.29 5.62
C SER A 13 -2.90 7.73 4.60
N PHE A 14 -3.72 6.80 4.11
CA PHE A 14 -4.88 7.09 3.25
C PHE A 14 -4.50 7.70 1.89
N LYS A 15 -3.30 7.42 1.38
CA LYS A 15 -2.80 7.99 0.13
C LYS A 15 -2.88 6.99 -1.01
N LEU A 16 -3.27 7.49 -2.17
CA LEU A 16 -3.24 6.77 -3.43
C LEU A 16 -2.51 7.63 -4.46
N ILE A 17 -1.37 7.18 -4.96
CA ILE A 17 -0.58 7.91 -5.96
C ILE A 17 -0.94 7.42 -7.34
N ILE A 18 -1.31 8.34 -8.22
CA ILE A 18 -1.57 8.10 -9.63
C ILE A 18 -0.33 8.58 -10.38
N GLU A 19 0.32 7.66 -11.11
CA GLU A 19 1.35 8.00 -12.09
C GLU A 19 0.71 8.00 -13.46
N PHE A 20 0.88 9.10 -14.19
CA PHE A 20 0.42 9.23 -15.58
C PHE A 20 1.54 8.90 -16.57
N ASP A 21 1.18 8.66 -17.83
CA ASP A 21 2.10 8.32 -18.92
C ASP A 21 3.08 9.44 -19.29
N ASP A 22 2.78 10.69 -18.95
CA ASP A 22 3.69 11.84 -19.07
C ASP A 22 4.73 11.92 -17.94
N GLY A 23 4.68 11.01 -16.97
CA GLY A 23 5.56 10.96 -15.81
C GLY A 23 5.15 11.85 -14.64
N SER A 24 4.00 12.52 -14.72
CA SER A 24 3.45 13.28 -13.60
C SER A 24 2.86 12.36 -12.52
N PHE A 25 2.94 12.83 -11.27
CA PHE A 25 2.39 12.13 -10.11
C PHE A 25 1.32 12.99 -9.44
N ARG A 26 0.21 12.36 -9.06
CA ARG A 26 -0.84 13.00 -8.26
C ARG A 26 -1.26 12.15 -7.07
N GLN A 27 -1.55 12.79 -5.95
CA GLN A 27 -2.14 12.15 -4.77
C GLN A 27 -3.65 12.31 -4.80
N PHE A 28 -4.34 11.19 -4.69
CA PHE A 28 -5.79 11.10 -4.61
C PHE A 28 -6.21 10.49 -3.26
N PRO A 29 -7.29 11.01 -2.64
CA PRO A 29 -7.93 12.30 -2.93
C PRO A 29 -7.07 13.48 -2.42
N SER A 30 -7.23 14.67 -3.00
CA SER A 30 -6.54 15.91 -2.56
C SER A 30 -7.15 16.53 -1.30
N ALA A 31 -8.36 16.12 -0.92
CA ALA A 31 -9.07 16.61 0.23
C ALA A 31 -9.81 15.48 0.94
N ARG A 32 -10.31 15.76 2.15
CA ARG A 32 -11.21 14.83 2.84
C ARG A 32 -12.48 14.69 2.03
N VAL A 33 -12.78 13.46 1.61
CA VAL A 33 -13.97 13.13 0.82
C VAL A 33 -15.21 12.89 1.68
N ALA A 34 -15.09 12.89 3.01
CA ALA A 34 -16.16 12.50 3.95
C ALA A 34 -17.48 13.28 3.77
N ASP A 35 -17.41 14.55 3.36
CA ASP A 35 -18.58 15.42 3.15
C ASP A 35 -18.98 15.54 1.66
N THR A 36 -18.56 14.58 0.84
CA THR A 36 -18.76 14.59 -0.62
C THR A 36 -19.50 13.33 -1.07
N PRO A 37 -19.97 13.26 -2.33
CA PRO A 37 -20.52 12.00 -2.88
C PRO A 37 -19.54 10.82 -2.83
N LEU A 38 -18.24 11.08 -2.69
CA LEU A 38 -17.17 10.09 -2.57
C LEU A 38 -16.84 9.72 -1.11
N TRP A 39 -17.72 10.01 -0.14
CA TRP A 39 -17.48 9.80 1.30
C TRP A 39 -16.95 8.41 1.66
N PHE A 40 -17.39 7.37 0.96
CA PHE A 40 -16.97 5.98 1.17
C PHE A 40 -15.50 5.73 0.79
N LEU A 41 -14.87 6.63 0.03
CA LEU A 41 -13.44 6.62 -0.26
C LEU A 41 -12.60 7.21 0.90
N ALA A 42 -13.23 7.69 1.98
CA ALA A 42 -12.52 8.01 3.22
C ALA A 42 -12.02 6.76 3.95
N PHE A 43 -12.49 5.57 3.55
CA PHE A 43 -12.11 4.29 4.13
C PHE A 43 -10.94 3.67 3.33
N PRO A 44 -9.75 3.44 3.95
CA PRO A 44 -8.55 3.03 3.23
C PRO A 44 -8.71 1.78 2.37
N LEU A 45 -9.40 0.77 2.90
CA LEU A 45 -9.57 -0.49 2.21
C LEU A 45 -10.45 -0.32 0.97
N LYS A 46 -11.55 0.43 1.07
CA LYS A 46 -12.40 0.76 -0.07
C LYS A 46 -11.66 1.66 -1.06
N LEU A 47 -10.93 2.68 -0.60
CA LEU A 47 -10.13 3.56 -1.46
C LEU A 47 -9.12 2.78 -2.31
N ARG A 48 -8.41 1.82 -1.72
CA ARG A 48 -7.39 1.03 -2.42
C ARG A 48 -7.98 -0.06 -3.32
N ALA A 49 -9.19 -0.54 -3.03
CA ALA A 49 -9.91 -1.54 -3.82
C ALA A 49 -10.57 -0.92 -5.07
N CYS A 50 -9.73 -0.40 -5.97
CA CYS A 50 -10.15 0.14 -7.27
C CYS A 50 -9.66 -0.72 -8.43
N ASP A 51 -10.51 -0.79 -9.46
CA ASP A 51 -10.12 -1.17 -10.79
C ASP A 51 -9.49 0.02 -11.50
N VAL A 52 -8.45 -0.25 -12.29
CA VAL A 52 -7.69 0.79 -12.98
C VAL A 52 -7.58 0.41 -14.45
N THR A 53 -8.00 1.33 -15.31
CA THR A 53 -7.76 1.29 -16.76
C THR A 53 -6.92 2.50 -17.15
N PRO A 54 -6.36 2.58 -18.37
CA PRO A 54 -5.64 3.77 -18.80
C PRO A 54 -6.47 5.06 -18.76
N GLY A 55 -7.82 4.97 -18.81
CA GLY A 55 -8.70 6.13 -18.88
C GLY A 55 -9.47 6.46 -17.60
N ALA A 56 -9.50 5.57 -16.61
CA ALA A 56 -10.36 5.73 -15.43
C ALA A 56 -9.95 4.84 -14.26
N MET A 57 -10.40 5.25 -13.08
CA MET A 57 -10.43 4.45 -11.87
C MET A 57 -11.89 4.21 -11.45
N SER A 58 -12.21 2.99 -11.05
CA SER A 58 -13.57 2.64 -10.61
C SER A 58 -13.58 1.80 -9.34
N TRP A 59 -14.61 2.01 -8.53
CA TRP A 59 -14.91 1.26 -7.32
C TRP A 59 -16.28 0.63 -7.49
N THR A 60 -16.35 -0.68 -7.35
CA THR A 60 -17.57 -1.48 -7.50
C THR A 60 -18.08 -1.96 -6.14
N ALA A 61 -19.34 -2.37 -6.09
CA ALA A 61 -19.92 -2.94 -4.89
C ALA A 61 -19.30 -4.32 -4.59
N LEU A 62 -19.03 -4.59 -3.31
CA LEU A 62 -18.52 -5.89 -2.84
C LEU A 62 -19.42 -6.45 -1.73
N ASP A 63 -19.56 -7.77 -1.68
CA ASP A 63 -20.30 -8.50 -0.64
C ASP A 63 -19.54 -8.49 0.70
N LYS A 64 -19.51 -7.30 1.32
CA LYS A 64 -18.87 -7.01 2.60
C LYS A 64 -19.72 -6.01 3.35
N THR A 65 -19.59 -5.99 4.67
CA THR A 65 -20.35 -5.08 5.53
C THR A 65 -19.41 -4.22 6.34
N GLN A 66 -19.51 -2.90 6.13
CA GLN A 66 -18.93 -1.90 6.99
C GLN A 66 -19.89 -0.72 7.05
N MET A 67 -20.62 -0.61 8.15
CA MET A 67 -21.63 0.44 8.32
C MET A 67 -21.00 1.75 8.77
N TRP A 68 -21.40 2.85 8.15
CA TRP A 68 -21.07 4.21 8.54
C TRP A 68 -22.28 5.10 8.30
N ASP A 69 -22.71 5.82 9.33
CA ASP A 69 -23.88 6.70 9.28
C ASP A 69 -25.13 6.05 8.63
N GLY A 70 -25.40 4.80 9.01
CA GLY A 70 -26.55 4.04 8.51
C GLY A 70 -26.41 3.47 7.09
N GLN A 71 -25.28 3.69 6.41
CA GLN A 71 -25.02 3.19 5.06
C GLN A 71 -23.85 2.20 5.03
N ASN A 72 -23.88 1.23 4.12
CA ASN A 72 -22.76 0.31 3.94
C ASN A 72 -21.73 0.91 2.97
N VAL A 73 -20.48 1.05 3.43
CA VAL A 73 -19.34 1.56 2.65
C VAL A 73 -19.09 0.72 1.40
N TRP A 74 -19.25 -0.59 1.50
CA TRP A 74 -18.88 -1.52 0.43
C TRP A 74 -19.92 -1.61 -0.70
N GLU A 75 -21.16 -1.17 -0.46
CA GLU A 75 -22.23 -1.08 -1.47
C GLU A 75 -22.09 0.15 -2.39
N GLN A 76 -21.29 1.13 -1.98
CA GLN A 76 -21.12 2.35 -2.77
C GLN A 76 -20.22 2.13 -3.98
N GLU A 77 -20.49 2.87 -5.05
CA GLU A 77 -19.77 2.78 -6.33
C GLU A 77 -19.37 4.16 -6.83
N ALA A 78 -18.25 4.23 -7.54
CA ALA A 78 -17.84 5.43 -8.27
C ALA A 78 -16.99 5.05 -9.49
N SER A 79 -17.01 5.91 -10.50
CA SER A 79 -16.07 5.86 -11.62
C SER A 79 -15.62 7.27 -11.92
N LEU A 80 -14.30 7.48 -11.94
CA LEU A 80 -13.67 8.76 -12.22
C LEU A 80 -12.77 8.60 -13.44
N ASP A 81 -13.05 9.36 -14.49
CA ASP A 81 -12.19 9.46 -15.65
C ASP A 81 -10.98 10.36 -15.35
N VAL A 82 -10.02 10.43 -16.27
CA VAL A 82 -8.81 11.24 -16.09
C VAL A 82 -9.14 12.72 -15.74
N PRO A 83 -10.02 13.44 -16.45
CA PRO A 83 -10.43 14.78 -16.05
C PRO A 83 -10.92 14.90 -14.60
N ALA A 84 -11.82 14.01 -14.16
CA ALA A 84 -12.30 14.01 -12.78
C ALA A 84 -11.17 13.69 -11.78
N LEU A 85 -10.31 12.71 -12.09
CA LEU A 85 -9.15 12.41 -11.25
C LEU A 85 -8.23 13.62 -11.13
N LEU A 86 -8.02 14.40 -12.20
CA LEU A 86 -7.23 15.62 -12.16
C LEU A 86 -7.87 16.74 -11.32
N GLU A 87 -9.19 16.76 -11.18
CA GLU A 87 -9.91 17.69 -10.31
C GLU A 87 -9.80 17.28 -8.83
N TRP A 88 -9.91 15.97 -8.55
CA TRP A 88 -9.97 15.40 -7.20
C TRP A 88 -8.61 15.00 -6.62
N SER A 89 -7.51 15.30 -7.31
CA SER A 89 -6.15 14.99 -6.87
C SER A 89 -5.28 16.23 -6.82
N GLU A 90 -4.12 16.14 -6.18
CA GLU A 90 -3.13 17.21 -6.11
C GLU A 90 -1.81 16.72 -6.68
N THR A 91 -1.03 17.61 -7.29
CA THR A 91 0.31 17.27 -7.77
C THR A 91 1.21 16.93 -6.58
N VAL A 92 2.05 15.91 -6.75
CA VAL A 92 3.06 15.56 -5.74
C VAL A 92 4.43 15.45 -6.40
N ASP A 93 5.43 15.98 -5.74
CA ASP A 93 6.81 15.87 -6.18
C ASP A 93 7.36 14.46 -5.91
N PHE A 94 8.05 13.90 -6.90
CA PHE A 94 8.66 12.57 -6.77
C PHE A 94 9.62 12.46 -5.57
N ALA A 95 10.26 13.57 -5.18
CA ALA A 95 11.14 13.62 -4.01
C ALA A 95 10.41 13.26 -2.71
N ASP A 96 9.15 13.71 -2.56
CA ASP A 96 8.33 13.46 -1.38
C ASP A 96 7.83 12.01 -1.31
N LEU A 97 7.80 11.33 -2.45
CA LEU A 97 7.38 9.93 -2.55
C LEU A 97 8.45 8.94 -2.11
N LYS A 98 9.74 9.33 -2.10
CA LYS A 98 10.86 8.42 -1.83
C LYS A 98 10.82 7.75 -0.46
N THR A 99 10.24 8.41 0.53
CA THR A 99 10.11 7.84 1.89
C THR A 99 8.77 7.17 2.13
N ALA A 100 7.81 7.32 1.22
CA ALA A 100 6.47 6.83 1.41
C ALA A 100 6.44 5.29 1.31
N THR A 101 5.66 4.68 2.20
CA THR A 101 5.63 3.23 2.36
C THR A 101 4.29 2.64 1.96
N LEU A 102 4.33 1.37 1.58
CA LEU A 102 3.18 0.48 1.46
C LEU A 102 3.44 -0.77 2.32
N THR A 103 2.58 -1.04 3.29
CA THR A 103 2.61 -2.28 4.07
C THR A 103 2.07 -3.44 3.25
N LEU A 104 2.91 -4.45 3.04
CA LEU A 104 2.55 -5.69 2.34
C LEU A 104 1.96 -6.73 3.30
N GLY A 105 2.39 -6.70 4.57
CA GLY A 105 1.90 -7.57 5.63
C GLY A 105 2.15 -6.96 7.00
N MET A 106 1.19 -7.15 7.90
CA MET A 106 1.26 -6.76 9.31
C MET A 106 0.41 -7.72 10.13
N GLU A 107 1.05 -8.51 10.99
CA GLU A 107 0.32 -9.45 11.84
C GLU A 107 0.84 -9.44 13.28
N ASN A 108 -0.10 -9.47 14.22
CA ASN A 108 0.19 -9.69 15.63
C ASN A 108 0.28 -11.19 15.88
N ARG A 109 1.46 -11.65 16.32
CA ARG A 109 1.76 -13.04 16.68
C ARG A 109 1.71 -13.30 18.17
N ALA A 110 1.32 -12.30 18.98
CA ALA A 110 1.02 -12.53 20.37
C ALA A 110 -0.13 -13.55 20.56
N PRO A 111 -0.09 -14.38 21.61
CA PRO A 111 0.90 -14.37 22.69
C PRO A 111 2.23 -15.03 22.29
N THR A 112 3.33 -14.47 22.80
CA THR A 112 4.70 -15.02 22.69
C THR A 112 5.45 -14.88 24.01
N GLU A 113 6.64 -15.46 24.12
CA GLU A 113 7.53 -15.25 25.28
C GLU A 113 7.91 -13.77 25.45
N GLN A 114 8.00 -13.02 24.35
CA GLN A 114 8.36 -11.61 24.37
C GLN A 114 7.23 -10.73 24.91
N ASP A 115 5.99 -11.00 24.50
CA ASP A 115 4.81 -10.27 24.95
C ASP A 115 3.53 -11.09 24.72
N GLN A 116 2.60 -10.97 25.66
CA GLN A 116 1.34 -11.72 25.66
C GLN A 116 0.24 -11.10 24.80
N ARG A 117 0.37 -9.84 24.42
CA ARG A 117 -0.69 -9.08 23.73
C ARG A 117 -0.21 -8.39 22.46
N HIS A 118 1.06 -8.00 22.38
CA HIS A 118 1.58 -7.21 21.28
C HIS A 118 2.96 -7.69 20.86
N HIS A 119 2.98 -8.49 19.81
CA HIS A 119 4.20 -8.90 19.11
C HIS A 119 3.92 -8.87 17.61
N VAL A 120 4.11 -7.71 17.00
CA VAL A 120 3.69 -7.42 15.64
C VAL A 120 4.88 -7.46 14.71
N TYR A 121 4.74 -8.21 13.62
CA TYR A 121 5.69 -8.25 12.51
C TYR A 121 5.14 -7.44 11.35
N THR A 122 5.98 -6.59 10.75
CA THR A 122 5.63 -5.79 9.58
C THR A 122 6.63 -6.00 8.44
N VAL A 123 6.10 -6.02 7.22
CA VAL A 123 6.86 -5.94 5.97
C VAL A 123 6.24 -4.86 5.11
N SER A 124 7.05 -3.90 4.70
CA SER A 124 6.64 -2.79 3.84
C SER A 124 7.64 -2.56 2.73
N ILE A 125 7.22 -1.87 1.67
CA ILE A 125 8.10 -1.38 0.61
C ILE A 125 7.98 0.13 0.47
N ARG A 126 9.00 0.78 -0.08
CA ARG A 126 8.96 2.16 -0.58
C ARG A 126 8.93 2.13 -2.11
N PRO A 127 7.76 2.22 -2.74
CA PRO A 127 7.62 1.96 -4.18
C PRO A 127 8.37 2.94 -5.09
N PHE A 128 8.75 4.11 -4.56
CA PHE A 128 9.43 5.19 -5.28
C PHE A 128 10.88 5.38 -4.82
N CYS A 129 11.47 4.34 -4.20
CA CYS A 129 12.84 4.33 -3.73
C CYS A 129 13.56 3.10 -4.29
N ASP A 130 14.80 3.27 -4.76
CA ASP A 130 15.58 2.17 -5.36
C ASP A 130 16.62 1.58 -4.40
N ASP A 131 17.01 2.32 -3.37
CA ASP A 131 18.02 1.91 -2.40
C ASP A 131 17.37 1.18 -1.21
N LYS A 132 17.00 1.93 -0.18
CA LYS A 132 16.38 1.39 1.05
C LYS A 132 14.89 1.16 0.88
N TRP A 133 14.52 0.33 -0.09
CA TRP A 133 13.15 0.15 -0.54
C TRP A 133 12.40 -0.91 0.28
N LEU A 134 13.05 -1.96 0.77
CA LEU A 134 12.42 -2.99 1.59
C LEU A 134 12.53 -2.61 3.07
N VAL A 135 11.41 -2.60 3.80
CA VAL A 135 11.36 -2.27 5.22
C VAL A 135 10.83 -3.45 6.01
N LEU A 136 11.64 -3.98 6.92
CA LEU A 136 11.29 -5.07 7.83
C LEU A 136 11.19 -4.49 9.25
N GLY A 137 10.08 -4.72 9.93
CA GLY A 137 9.85 -4.21 11.28
C GLY A 137 9.28 -5.24 12.25
N GLU A 138 9.58 -5.04 13.53
CA GLU A 138 9.07 -5.79 14.67
C GLU A 138 8.72 -4.80 15.78
N SER A 139 7.53 -4.94 16.36
CA SER A 139 7.04 -4.10 17.45
C SER A 139 6.49 -4.98 18.57
N ILE A 140 7.04 -4.80 19.78
CA ILE A 140 6.82 -5.64 20.95
C ILE A 140 6.37 -4.75 22.10
N GLY A 141 5.31 -5.15 22.81
CA GLY A 141 4.82 -4.47 24.01
C GLY A 141 3.80 -3.36 23.78
N GLY A 142 3.85 -2.64 22.65
CA GLY A 142 2.85 -1.61 22.36
C GLY A 142 3.08 -0.29 23.13
N GLY A 143 2.73 0.85 22.52
CA GLY A 143 2.56 2.13 23.21
C GLY A 143 3.81 2.67 23.94
N PHE A 144 3.73 2.87 25.25
CA PHE A 144 4.86 3.40 26.03
C PHE A 144 5.94 2.34 26.37
N ALA A 145 5.66 1.05 26.12
CA ALA A 145 6.57 -0.07 26.41
C ALA A 145 7.18 -0.67 25.14
N GLU A 146 7.17 0.09 24.03
CA GLU A 146 7.64 -0.37 22.72
C GLU A 146 9.10 -0.83 22.78
N ARG A 147 9.29 -2.09 22.40
CA ARG A 147 10.57 -2.73 22.08
C ARG A 147 10.51 -3.21 20.63
N GLY A 148 11.67 -3.42 20.03
CA GLY A 148 11.78 -3.78 18.62
C GLY A 148 12.35 -2.63 17.79
N GLY A 149 12.02 -2.59 16.51
CA GLY A 149 12.54 -1.60 15.57
C GLY A 149 12.24 -1.96 14.13
N SER A 150 12.75 -1.15 13.22
CA SER A 150 12.69 -1.44 11.79
C SER A 150 14.03 -1.18 11.13
N VAL A 151 14.26 -1.89 10.03
CA VAL A 151 15.40 -1.68 9.16
C VAL A 151 14.91 -1.50 7.73
N ALA A 152 15.54 -0.56 7.02
CA ALA A 152 15.31 -0.36 5.61
C ALA A 152 16.55 -0.83 4.83
N LEU A 153 16.32 -1.74 3.89
CA LEU A 153 17.33 -2.53 3.20
C LEU A 153 17.17 -2.41 1.69
N THR A 154 18.27 -2.63 0.98
CA THR A 154 18.26 -3.05 -0.42
C THR A 154 18.00 -4.55 -0.48
N LEU A 155 17.65 -5.07 -1.66
CA LEU A 155 17.53 -6.51 -1.85
C LEU A 155 18.89 -7.21 -1.67
N ASP A 156 19.98 -6.61 -2.13
CA ASP A 156 21.34 -7.14 -1.97
C ASP A 156 21.78 -7.29 -0.51
N SER A 157 21.20 -6.48 0.38
CA SER A 157 21.47 -6.52 1.82
C SER A 157 20.47 -7.32 2.65
N ILE A 158 19.46 -7.94 2.02
CA ILE A 158 18.35 -8.59 2.76
C ILE A 158 18.84 -9.70 3.70
N ASP A 159 19.88 -10.44 3.30
CA ASP A 159 20.42 -11.54 4.10
C ASP A 159 21.17 -11.06 5.36
N THR A 160 21.54 -9.77 5.44
CA THR A 160 22.13 -9.19 6.65
C THR A 160 21.14 -9.08 7.81
N PHE A 161 19.83 -9.15 7.53
CA PHE A 161 18.77 -9.16 8.53
C PHE A 161 18.65 -10.51 9.25
N GLY A 162 19.16 -11.59 8.66
CA GLY A 162 18.92 -12.96 9.13
C GLY A 162 17.74 -13.61 8.42
N ASP A 163 16.86 -14.29 9.16
CA ASP A 163 15.76 -15.09 8.59
C ASP A 163 14.56 -14.23 8.12
N TRP A 164 14.81 -13.40 7.11
CA TRP A 164 13.81 -12.52 6.51
C TRP A 164 12.62 -13.28 5.89
N LYS A 165 12.82 -14.53 5.47
CA LYS A 165 11.76 -15.38 4.93
C LYS A 165 10.76 -15.73 6.02
N ARG A 166 11.25 -16.14 7.19
CA ARG A 166 10.41 -16.36 8.36
C ARG A 166 9.73 -15.07 8.80
N HIS A 167 10.41 -13.92 8.73
CA HIS A 167 9.80 -12.61 9.01
C HIS A 167 8.60 -12.32 8.10
N CYS A 168 8.72 -12.57 6.79
CA CYS A 168 7.60 -12.41 5.85
C CYS A 168 6.41 -13.30 6.22
N GLN A 169 6.66 -14.56 6.60
CA GLN A 169 5.62 -15.47 7.08
C GLN A 169 4.97 -14.97 8.38
N LEU A 170 5.77 -14.50 9.33
CA LEU A 170 5.26 -13.96 10.59
C LEU A 170 4.42 -12.69 10.38
N ALA A 171 4.74 -11.88 9.36
CA ALA A 171 3.95 -10.72 8.97
C ALA A 171 2.74 -11.04 8.07
N GLY A 172 2.47 -12.31 7.74
CA GLY A 172 1.33 -12.71 6.91
C GLY A 172 1.50 -12.41 5.42
N CYS A 173 2.74 -12.24 4.94
CA CYS A 173 3.02 -11.88 3.56
C CYS A 173 4.07 -12.80 2.91
N ASP A 174 4.14 -14.07 3.27
CA ASP A 174 5.05 -15.06 2.67
C ASP A 174 4.97 -15.12 1.13
N TRP A 175 3.84 -14.72 0.55
CA TRP A 175 3.68 -14.53 -0.88
C TRP A 175 4.69 -13.57 -1.54
N VAL A 176 5.35 -12.68 -0.80
CA VAL A 176 6.35 -11.75 -1.35
C VAL A 176 7.71 -12.43 -1.59
N VAL A 177 7.98 -13.53 -0.88
CA VAL A 177 9.29 -14.21 -0.89
C VAL A 177 9.76 -14.59 -2.30
N PRO A 178 8.91 -15.14 -3.20
CA PRO A 178 9.34 -15.43 -4.56
C PRO A 178 9.82 -14.22 -5.35
N PHE A 179 9.25 -13.03 -5.13
CA PHE A 179 9.68 -11.80 -5.81
C PHE A 179 11.06 -11.33 -5.34
N PHE A 180 11.39 -11.54 -4.07
CA PHE A 180 12.69 -11.22 -3.49
C PHE A 180 13.78 -12.21 -3.92
N LEU A 181 13.42 -13.46 -4.24
CA LEU A 181 14.38 -14.48 -4.70
C LEU A 181 14.66 -14.43 -6.21
N ARG A 182 13.87 -13.70 -7.00
CA ARG A 182 14.04 -13.59 -8.45
C ARG A 182 15.27 -12.72 -8.76
N VAL A 183 16.26 -13.30 -9.41
CA VAL A 183 17.54 -12.65 -9.76
C VAL A 183 17.57 -12.05 -11.17
N ASP A 184 16.58 -12.40 -11.99
CA ASP A 184 16.44 -12.05 -13.41
C ASP A 184 15.49 -10.86 -13.66
N MET A 185 15.26 -10.05 -12.63
CA MET A 185 14.25 -8.99 -12.61
C MET A 185 14.87 -7.70 -12.09
N ASP A 186 14.70 -6.61 -12.82
CA ASP A 186 15.13 -5.29 -12.34
C ASP A 186 14.25 -4.80 -11.18
N HIS A 187 14.68 -3.72 -10.52
CA HIS A 187 13.95 -3.20 -9.36
C HIS A 187 12.56 -2.68 -9.70
N ALA A 188 12.40 -1.96 -10.82
CA ALA A 188 11.14 -1.36 -11.20
C ALA A 188 10.10 -2.44 -11.55
N GLU A 189 10.50 -3.44 -12.33
CA GLU A 189 9.68 -4.60 -12.66
C GLU A 189 9.25 -5.35 -11.38
N ARG A 190 10.18 -5.55 -10.44
CA ARG A 190 9.88 -6.20 -9.15
C ARG A 190 8.84 -5.45 -8.34
N VAL A 191 8.99 -4.13 -8.21
CA VAL A 191 8.01 -3.30 -7.50
C VAL A 191 6.65 -3.37 -8.18
N ASP A 192 6.59 -3.28 -9.50
CA ASP A 192 5.33 -3.34 -10.25
C ASP A 192 4.62 -4.70 -10.10
N ASP A 193 5.38 -5.80 -10.13
CA ASP A 193 4.84 -7.15 -9.93
C ASP A 193 4.34 -7.35 -8.49
N ILE A 194 5.06 -6.85 -7.49
CA ILE A 194 4.61 -6.85 -6.09
C ILE A 194 3.32 -6.02 -5.94
N LEU A 195 3.25 -4.83 -6.54
CA LEU A 195 2.06 -3.97 -6.50
C LEU A 195 0.86 -4.64 -7.17
N ARG A 196 1.05 -5.30 -8.31
CA ARG A 196 0.00 -6.08 -8.99
C ARG A 196 -0.47 -7.23 -8.12
N ALA A 197 0.45 -7.99 -7.53
CA ALA A 197 0.14 -9.08 -6.63
C ALA A 197 -0.58 -8.61 -5.36
N TYR A 198 -0.17 -7.47 -4.79
CA TYR A 198 -0.82 -6.84 -3.66
C TYR A 198 -2.26 -6.45 -3.99
N ARG A 199 -2.50 -5.79 -5.13
CA ARG A 199 -3.85 -5.38 -5.56
C ARG A 199 -4.78 -6.57 -5.75
N ASN A 200 -4.30 -7.68 -6.30
CA ASN A 200 -5.09 -8.90 -6.46
C ASN A 200 -5.47 -9.57 -5.12
N ARG A 201 -4.89 -9.12 -4.00
CA ARG A 201 -5.20 -9.57 -2.64
C ARG A 201 -6.04 -8.55 -1.86
N LEU A 202 -6.29 -7.38 -2.43
CA LEU A 202 -7.20 -6.42 -1.83
C LEU A 202 -8.64 -6.96 -1.86
N PRO A 203 -9.47 -6.45 -0.93
CA PRO A 203 -10.88 -6.80 -0.81
C PRO A 203 -11.67 -6.90 -2.10
#